data_AF-A0A6L6LW71-F1
#
_entry.id   AF-A0A6L6LW71-F1
#
_cell.length_a   1.000
_cell.length_b   1.000
_cell.length_c   1.000
_cell.angle_alpha   90.00
_cell.angle_beta   90.00
_cell.angle_gamma   90.00
#
_symmetry.space_group_name_H-M   'P 1'
#
loop_
_entity.id
_entity.type
_entity.pdbx_description
1 polymer ?
#
loop_
_entity_poly.entity_id
_entity_poly.type
_entity_poly.pdbx_seq_one_letter_code
_entity_poly.pdbx_strand_id
1 'polypeptide(L)'
;MKKLTRKIVALTLSLVMCISFSNTTFAYADNENISSSAEASKVNWWKIGWIILSDYVEKLIDLDGQSEKDSSWAYLVSPSIEYNTGDMGPEVYFRPEVDNSVGSIRMHGHRIIFVDIFTQIALILSDASGDTVSQATTGTNQYMFYTKKAGDSSGTWKAQFVSTETYKWQLYYAHYYNANARSSVPMTEDGFYFGDNNRVYQFSVAESYRLNSLPPEVVDMTQLNAQFINPADGKTVDYLKDFNAGDQVHFSDIIIDISYDATEDATTFYFTEDTYEENIGWKFAGNLLDQYSAGDVLNLTFDVLNVGNYQGITFESLDYFEAAYAHNNGAAYPNIQDYQ
;
A
#
# COMPACT_ATOMS: atom_id res chain seq x y z
N MET A 1 38.04 -23.52 -6.24
CA MET A 1 36.83 -23.40 -5.40
C MET A 1 35.84 -22.54 -6.16
N LYS A 2 34.76 -23.14 -6.68
CA LYS A 2 33.78 -22.49 -7.54
C LYS A 2 32.83 -21.64 -6.68
N LYS A 3 32.75 -20.33 -6.93
CA LYS A 3 31.71 -19.46 -6.36
C LYS A 3 30.40 -19.77 -7.09
N LEU A 4 29.37 -20.11 -6.32
CA LEU A 4 28.02 -20.41 -6.83
C LEU A 4 27.28 -19.07 -6.95
N THR A 5 27.10 -18.57 -8.17
CA THR A 5 26.24 -17.42 -8.46
C THR A 5 24.79 -17.91 -8.42
N ARG A 6 24.00 -17.48 -7.42
CA ARG A 6 22.55 -17.67 -7.42
C ARG A 6 21.96 -16.72 -8.46
N LYS A 7 21.42 -17.27 -9.55
CA LYS A 7 20.52 -16.55 -10.46
C LYS A 7 19.16 -16.45 -9.79
N ILE A 8 18.67 -15.23 -9.56
CA ILE A 8 17.27 -14.98 -9.23
C ILE A 8 16.50 -15.11 -10.55
N VAL A 9 15.56 -16.04 -10.62
CA VAL A 9 14.62 -16.16 -11.72
C VAL A 9 13.31 -15.61 -11.20
N ALA A 10 12.96 -14.40 -11.62
CA ALA A 10 11.62 -13.86 -11.42
C ALA A 10 10.66 -14.68 -12.30
N LEU A 11 9.74 -15.40 -11.65
CA LEU A 11 8.69 -16.15 -12.32
C LEU A 11 7.40 -15.35 -12.13
N THR A 12 7.07 -14.48 -13.09
CA THR A 12 5.77 -13.79 -13.15
C THR A 12 4.68 -14.82 -13.44
N LEU A 13 3.92 -15.18 -12.40
CA LEU A 13 2.77 -16.06 -12.52
C LEU A 13 1.53 -15.23 -12.88
N SER A 14 1.25 -15.07 -14.18
CA SER A 14 0.00 -14.49 -14.65
C SER A 14 -1.14 -15.51 -14.44
N LEU A 15 -1.81 -15.46 -13.29
CA LEU A 15 -2.95 -16.33 -13.02
C LEU A 15 -4.26 -15.64 -13.41
N VAL A 16 -4.69 -15.87 -14.65
CA VAL A 16 -6.09 -15.75 -15.07
C VAL A 16 -6.84 -16.94 -14.46
N MET A 17 -7.50 -16.76 -13.32
CA MET A 17 -8.32 -17.82 -12.71
C MET A 17 -9.71 -17.86 -13.37
N CYS A 18 -9.83 -18.66 -14.43
CA CYS A 18 -11.12 -19.19 -14.88
C CYS A 18 -11.55 -20.28 -13.89
N ILE A 19 -12.63 -20.05 -13.15
CA ILE A 19 -13.24 -21.04 -12.26
C ILE A 19 -13.95 -22.09 -13.13
N SER A 20 -13.40 -23.32 -13.18
CA SER A 20 -14.12 -24.50 -13.63
C SER A 20 -14.10 -25.56 -12.53
N PHE A 21 -15.29 -25.87 -12.01
CA PHE A 21 -15.53 -26.90 -11.00
C PHE A 21 -15.13 -28.29 -11.53
N SER A 22 -14.33 -29.03 -10.74
CA SER A 22 -14.30 -30.51 -10.83
C SER A 22 -14.22 -31.10 -9.44
N ASN A 23 -15.21 -31.93 -9.11
CA ASN A 23 -15.30 -32.72 -7.88
C ASN A 23 -14.25 -33.83 -7.90
N THR A 24 -13.39 -33.89 -6.88
CA THR A 24 -12.66 -35.12 -6.53
C THR A 24 -12.69 -35.34 -5.03
N THR A 25 -13.48 -36.33 -4.61
CA THR A 25 -13.44 -37.00 -3.32
C THR A 25 -12.12 -37.73 -3.13
N PHE A 26 -11.41 -37.50 -2.01
CA PHE A 26 -10.43 -38.45 -1.50
C PHE A 26 -10.41 -38.54 0.03
N ALA A 27 -10.56 -39.80 0.46
CA ALA A 27 -10.02 -40.52 1.61
C ALA A 27 -9.85 -39.80 2.96
N TYR A 28 -10.72 -40.24 3.87
CA TYR A 28 -10.70 -40.10 5.31
C TYR A 28 -9.50 -40.85 5.94
N ALA A 29 -8.73 -40.15 6.78
CA ALA A 29 -7.80 -40.75 7.74
C ALA A 29 -8.18 -40.24 9.13
N ASP A 30 -8.66 -41.15 9.98
CA ASP A 30 -9.09 -40.88 11.35
C ASP A 30 -7.89 -40.63 12.28
N ASN A 31 -7.81 -39.39 12.75
CA ASN A 31 -7.90 -39.00 14.16
C ASN A 31 -6.77 -39.39 15.14
N GLU A 32 -5.86 -38.44 15.38
CA GLU A 32 -5.34 -38.16 16.73
C GLU A 32 -5.83 -36.79 17.18
N ASN A 33 -6.88 -36.80 18.02
CA ASN A 33 -7.36 -35.73 18.90
C ASN A 33 -7.15 -34.27 18.43
N ILE A 34 -7.86 -33.87 17.39
CA ILE A 34 -8.27 -32.47 17.24
C ILE A 34 -9.64 -32.35 17.91
N SER A 35 -9.68 -31.75 19.10
CA SER A 35 -10.96 -31.40 19.72
C SER A 35 -11.69 -30.41 18.80
N SER A 36 -12.70 -30.91 18.09
CA SER A 36 -13.62 -30.15 17.24
C SER A 36 -14.60 -29.30 18.04
N SER A 37 -14.13 -28.67 19.10
CA SER A 37 -14.93 -27.82 19.98
C SER A 37 -14.16 -26.57 20.38
N ALA A 38 -13.74 -25.77 19.40
CA ALA A 38 -13.69 -24.34 19.66
C ALA A 38 -15.12 -23.85 19.42
N GLU A 39 -15.96 -23.91 20.46
CA GLU A 39 -17.12 -23.01 20.54
C GLU A 39 -16.61 -21.63 20.11
N ALA A 40 -17.32 -20.99 19.16
CA ALA A 40 -17.05 -19.62 18.73
C ALA A 40 -16.86 -18.78 20.00
N SER A 41 -15.60 -18.59 20.38
CA SER A 41 -15.28 -18.01 21.66
C SER A 41 -15.81 -16.60 21.56
N LYS A 42 -16.58 -16.19 22.58
CA LYS A 42 -17.00 -14.80 22.73
C LYS A 42 -15.76 -13.98 23.03
N VAL A 43 -14.95 -13.77 21.99
CA VAL A 43 -13.84 -12.81 21.95
C VAL A 43 -14.46 -11.48 22.32
N ASN A 44 -13.82 -10.71 23.19
CA ASN A 44 -14.25 -9.35 23.42
C ASN A 44 -13.77 -8.55 22.19
N TRP A 45 -14.60 -8.45 21.15
CA TRP A 45 -14.32 -8.01 19.76
C TRP A 45 -13.59 -6.66 19.60
N TRP A 46 -13.35 -5.95 20.71
CA TRP A 46 -12.53 -4.74 20.84
C TRP A 46 -11.05 -5.01 21.17
N LYS A 47 -10.69 -6.29 21.32
CA LYS A 47 -9.33 -6.80 21.42
C LYS A 47 -9.29 -8.11 20.66
N ILE A 48 -8.22 -8.33 19.91
CA ILE A 48 -7.93 -9.51 19.09
C ILE A 48 -8.58 -9.38 17.70
N GLY A 49 -7.87 -9.53 16.59
CA GLY A 49 -6.54 -10.09 16.36
C GLY A 49 -6.60 -10.62 14.93
N TRP A 50 -5.70 -10.09 14.14
CA TRP A 50 -5.46 -10.30 12.71
C TRP A 50 -5.72 -11.72 12.27
N ILE A 51 -6.44 -11.91 11.16
CA ILE A 51 -6.60 -13.24 10.60
C ILE A 51 -5.86 -13.29 9.26
N ILE A 52 -4.97 -14.27 9.13
CA ILE A 52 -4.24 -14.57 7.89
C ILE A 52 -4.56 -15.99 7.46
N LEU A 53 -4.75 -16.18 6.16
CA LEU A 53 -4.78 -17.50 5.55
C LEU A 53 -3.35 -17.92 5.22
N SER A 54 -2.83 -18.88 6.00
CA SER A 54 -1.67 -19.68 5.61
C SER A 54 -2.19 -21.10 5.42
N ASP A 55 -1.96 -21.68 4.24
CA ASP A 55 -2.36 -23.05 3.89
C ASP A 55 -3.86 -23.38 4.11
N TYR A 56 -4.76 -22.51 3.64
CA TYR A 56 -6.22 -22.66 3.77
C TYR A 56 -6.75 -22.68 5.23
N VAL A 57 -5.93 -22.30 6.21
CA VAL A 57 -6.33 -22.19 7.62
C VAL A 57 -6.29 -20.73 8.06
N GLU A 58 -7.43 -20.22 8.56
CA GLU A 58 -7.51 -18.92 9.23
C GLU A 58 -6.71 -18.95 10.53
N LYS A 59 -5.58 -18.23 10.58
CA LYS A 59 -4.74 -18.10 11.77
C LYS A 59 -4.92 -16.71 12.38
N LEU A 60 -5.29 -16.69 13.65
CA LEU A 60 -5.34 -15.48 14.44
C LEU A 60 -3.92 -15.11 14.90
N ILE A 61 -3.44 -13.94 14.51
CA ILE A 61 -2.15 -13.38 14.87
C ILE A 61 -2.41 -12.19 15.79
N ASP A 62 -1.67 -12.13 16.90
CA ASP A 62 -1.71 -10.99 17.81
C ASP A 62 -0.65 -9.98 17.36
N LEU A 63 -1.08 -8.85 16.79
CA LEU A 63 -0.20 -7.75 16.41
C LEU A 63 -0.69 -6.48 17.10
N ASP A 64 0.26 -5.61 17.47
CA ASP A 64 0.05 -4.35 18.19
C ASP A 64 -0.62 -3.26 17.32
N GLY A 65 -1.85 -3.53 16.87
CA GLY A 65 -2.68 -2.58 16.15
C GLY A 65 -3.41 -1.59 17.05
N GLN A 66 -4.13 -0.67 16.44
CA GLN A 66 -4.97 0.30 17.14
C GLN A 66 -6.43 0.16 16.71
N SER A 67 -7.33 0.40 17.66
CA SER A 67 -8.75 0.51 17.38
C SER A 67 -9.35 1.63 18.20
N GLU A 68 -10.20 2.43 17.58
CA GLU A 68 -10.92 3.50 18.24
C GLU A 68 -12.39 3.44 17.82
N LYS A 69 -13.28 3.77 18.76
CA LYS A 69 -14.71 3.88 18.49
C LYS A 69 -15.30 5.04 19.28
N ASP A 70 -16.08 5.83 18.57
CA ASP A 70 -16.94 6.86 19.12
C ASP A 70 -18.40 6.62 18.67
N SER A 71 -19.29 7.49 19.09
CA SER A 71 -20.69 7.62 18.70
C SER A 71 -20.91 7.82 17.20
N SER A 72 -19.91 8.33 16.47
CA SER A 72 -20.04 8.71 15.06
C SER A 72 -19.25 7.84 14.09
N TRP A 73 -18.26 7.08 14.57
CA TRP A 73 -17.38 6.29 13.73
C TRP A 73 -16.63 5.20 14.52
N ALA A 74 -16.03 4.26 13.80
CA ALA A 74 -15.03 3.36 14.34
C ALA A 74 -13.88 3.17 13.33
N TYR A 75 -12.68 2.98 13.86
CA TYR A 75 -11.44 2.92 13.10
C TYR A 75 -10.57 1.77 13.57
N LEU A 76 -9.87 1.13 12.63
CA LEU A 76 -8.94 0.04 12.84
C LEU A 76 -7.66 0.31 12.06
N VAL A 77 -6.53 0.17 12.73
CA VAL A 77 -5.18 0.41 12.19
C VAL A 77 -4.29 -0.78 12.49
N SER A 78 -3.55 -1.22 11.49
CA SER A 78 -2.51 -2.22 11.69
C SER A 78 -1.20 -1.63 12.17
N PRO A 79 -0.33 -2.41 12.83
CA PRO A 79 1.09 -2.11 12.75
C PRO A 79 1.55 -2.29 11.30
N SER A 80 2.80 -1.96 11.00
CA SER A 80 3.36 -2.31 9.70
C SER A 80 3.43 -3.83 9.52
N ILE A 81 2.89 -4.31 8.40
CA ILE A 81 2.81 -5.74 8.07
C ILE A 81 3.61 -6.00 6.81
N GLU A 82 4.61 -6.86 6.94
CA GLU A 82 5.34 -7.46 5.82
C GLU A 82 4.56 -8.66 5.29
N TYR A 83 4.23 -8.64 4.00
CA TYR A 83 3.47 -9.70 3.35
C TYR A 83 4.38 -10.82 2.85
N ASN A 84 3.82 -12.00 2.63
CA ASN A 84 4.52 -13.12 1.97
C ASN A 84 5.85 -13.55 2.63
N THR A 85 5.99 -13.32 3.94
CA THR A 85 7.18 -13.68 4.72
C THR A 85 6.81 -14.45 5.99
N GLY A 86 7.56 -15.52 6.29
CA GLY A 86 7.31 -16.35 7.46
C GLY A 86 5.90 -16.96 7.46
N ASP A 87 5.13 -16.63 8.50
CA ASP A 87 3.72 -17.05 8.65
C ASP A 87 2.72 -16.12 7.94
N MET A 88 3.19 -14.98 7.40
CA MET A 88 2.35 -13.96 6.76
C MET A 88 2.12 -14.35 5.29
N GLY A 89 0.87 -14.66 4.97
CA GLY A 89 0.43 -14.94 3.60
C GLY A 89 0.19 -13.66 2.78
N PRO A 90 -0.43 -13.81 1.58
CA PRO A 90 -0.73 -12.68 0.71
C PRO A 90 -1.95 -11.87 1.17
N GLU A 91 -2.69 -12.34 2.17
CA GLU A 91 -3.94 -11.74 2.63
C GLU A 91 -3.92 -11.44 4.13
N VAL A 92 -4.29 -10.22 4.47
CA VAL A 92 -4.60 -9.76 5.83
C VAL A 92 -5.99 -9.13 5.80
N TYR A 93 -6.78 -9.30 6.86
CA TYR A 93 -8.09 -8.64 6.93
C TYR A 93 -8.55 -8.27 8.34
N PHE A 94 -9.44 -7.28 8.39
CA PHE A 94 -10.25 -6.96 9.55
C PHE A 94 -11.63 -7.63 9.47
N ARG A 95 -12.22 -7.91 10.64
CA ARG A 95 -13.61 -8.38 10.81
C ARG A 95 -14.47 -7.37 11.57
N PRO A 96 -14.81 -6.21 10.97
CA PRO A 96 -15.63 -5.21 11.63
C PRO A 96 -17.10 -5.65 11.73
N GLU A 97 -17.76 -5.32 12.84
CA GLU A 97 -19.21 -5.42 12.97
C GLU A 97 -19.90 -4.25 12.26
N VAL A 98 -20.67 -4.53 11.21
CA VAL A 98 -21.37 -3.52 10.42
C VAL A 98 -22.87 -3.75 10.54
N ASP A 99 -23.56 -2.81 11.18
CA ASP A 99 -25.02 -2.83 11.33
C ASP A 99 -25.70 -1.79 10.43
N ASN A 100 -27.02 -1.65 10.59
CA ASN A 100 -27.81 -0.70 9.81
C ASN A 100 -27.55 0.78 10.15
N SER A 101 -26.81 1.07 11.23
CA SER A 101 -26.40 2.44 11.55
C SER A 101 -25.18 2.87 10.75
N VAL A 102 -24.37 1.94 10.24
CA VAL A 102 -23.22 2.26 9.38
C VAL A 102 -23.71 2.73 8.02
N GLY A 103 -23.33 3.94 7.62
CA GLY A 103 -23.69 4.50 6.32
C GLY A 103 -22.57 4.48 5.28
N SER A 104 -21.31 4.59 5.72
CA SER A 104 -20.15 4.63 4.82
C SER A 104 -18.93 3.97 5.45
N ILE A 105 -18.03 3.49 4.58
CA ILE A 105 -16.82 2.74 4.92
C ILE A 105 -15.66 3.28 4.08
N ARG A 106 -14.47 3.36 4.68
CA ARG A 106 -13.22 3.76 4.04
C ARG A 106 -12.13 2.72 4.31
N MET A 107 -11.32 2.40 3.30
CA MET A 107 -10.17 1.50 3.42
C MET A 107 -8.98 2.07 2.67
N HIS A 108 -7.78 1.96 3.22
CA HIS A 108 -6.53 2.30 2.52
C HIS A 108 -5.33 1.60 3.16
N GLY A 109 -4.20 1.61 2.44
CA GLY A 109 -2.91 1.20 2.97
C GLY A 109 -1.87 2.29 2.73
N HIS A 110 -0.96 2.49 3.68
CA HIS A 110 0.23 3.31 3.49
C HIS A 110 1.48 2.45 3.54
N ARG A 111 2.44 2.75 2.65
CA ARG A 111 3.76 2.11 2.64
C ARG A 111 4.66 2.79 3.65
N ILE A 112 5.65 2.05 4.14
CA ILE A 112 6.76 2.62 4.91
C ILE A 112 7.74 3.34 3.97
N ILE A 113 8.03 2.75 2.82
CA ILE A 113 8.97 3.29 1.83
C ILE A 113 8.18 4.04 0.77
N PHE A 114 8.30 5.36 0.76
CA PHE A 114 7.43 6.21 -0.03
C PHE A 114 7.80 6.16 -1.52
N VAL A 115 9.09 6.08 -1.82
CA VAL A 115 9.68 6.04 -3.17
C VAL A 115 9.41 4.74 -3.95
N ASP A 116 8.80 3.74 -3.31
CA ASP A 116 8.43 2.48 -3.93
C ASP A 116 7.12 2.57 -4.73
N ILE A 117 7.07 3.50 -5.69
CA ILE A 117 5.84 4.04 -6.28
C ILE A 117 4.98 3.05 -7.08
N PHE A 118 5.56 1.98 -7.64
CA PHE A 118 4.82 0.99 -8.43
C PHE A 118 4.13 -0.08 -7.57
N THR A 119 4.43 -0.13 -6.29
CA THR A 119 3.85 -1.08 -5.34
C THR A 119 2.37 -0.77 -5.06
N GLN A 120 1.54 -1.80 -5.16
CA GLN A 120 0.09 -1.72 -5.01
C GLN A 120 -0.43 -2.74 -3.99
N ILE A 121 -1.60 -2.44 -3.43
CA ILE A 121 -2.35 -3.34 -2.56
C ILE A 121 -3.80 -3.42 -3.05
N ALA A 122 -4.36 -4.61 -3.06
CA ALA A 122 -5.78 -4.82 -3.35
C ALA A 122 -6.61 -4.70 -2.07
N LEU A 123 -7.62 -3.85 -2.11
CA LEU A 123 -8.60 -3.62 -1.06
C LEU A 123 -9.91 -4.28 -1.47
N ILE A 124 -10.43 -5.20 -0.66
CA ILE A 124 -11.67 -5.93 -0.95
C ILE A 124 -12.57 -5.86 0.28
N LEU A 125 -13.79 -5.38 0.10
CA LEU A 125 -14.81 -5.32 1.14
C LEU A 125 -15.92 -6.31 0.82
N SER A 126 -16.13 -7.26 1.71
CA SER A 126 -17.21 -8.25 1.62
C SER A 126 -18.18 -8.10 2.79
N ASP A 127 -19.47 -8.26 2.51
CA ASP A 127 -20.51 -8.17 3.52
C ASP A 127 -20.63 -9.45 4.36
N ALA A 128 -21.57 -9.48 5.31
CA ALA A 128 -21.76 -10.63 6.20
C ALA A 128 -22.27 -11.91 5.51
N SER A 129 -22.77 -11.79 4.27
CA SER A 129 -23.17 -12.94 3.44
C SER A 129 -21.99 -13.51 2.64
N GLY A 130 -20.85 -12.82 2.65
CA GLY A 130 -19.65 -13.16 1.88
C GLY A 130 -19.63 -12.54 0.48
N ASP A 131 -20.58 -11.68 0.14
CA ASP A 131 -20.61 -11.02 -1.16
C ASP A 131 -19.64 -9.83 -1.18
N THR A 132 -18.80 -9.75 -2.21
CA THR A 132 -17.93 -8.58 -2.42
C THR A 132 -18.77 -7.38 -2.83
N VAL A 133 -18.81 -6.35 -1.98
CA VAL A 133 -19.60 -5.14 -2.20
C VAL A 133 -18.78 -3.99 -2.79
N SER A 134 -17.46 -4.03 -2.62
CA SER A 134 -16.52 -3.06 -3.20
C SER A 134 -15.13 -3.65 -3.29
N GLN A 135 -14.37 -3.27 -4.33
CA GLN A 135 -12.96 -3.60 -4.44
C GLN A 135 -12.20 -2.51 -5.21
N ALA A 136 -10.92 -2.34 -4.91
CA ALA A 136 -10.00 -1.45 -5.61
C ALA A 136 -8.56 -1.94 -5.47
N THR A 137 -7.71 -1.66 -6.46
CA THR A 137 -6.26 -1.76 -6.32
C THR A 137 -5.70 -0.36 -6.14
N THR A 138 -4.92 -0.15 -5.07
CA THR A 138 -4.50 1.18 -4.62
C THR A 138 -3.01 1.22 -4.33
N GLY A 139 -2.34 2.32 -4.67
CA GLY A 139 -1.02 2.68 -4.14
C GLY A 139 -1.13 3.43 -2.80
N THR A 140 0.00 3.92 -2.29
CA THR A 140 0.08 4.55 -0.94
C THR A 140 -0.73 5.85 -0.79
N ASN A 141 -1.11 6.53 -1.88
CA ASN A 141 -1.91 7.76 -1.87
C ASN A 141 -3.35 7.52 -2.27
N GLN A 142 -3.83 6.28 -2.28
CA GLN A 142 -5.17 5.95 -2.74
C GLN A 142 -5.98 5.24 -1.66
N TYR A 143 -7.29 5.51 -1.67
CA TYR A 143 -8.23 4.85 -0.78
C TYR A 143 -9.46 4.33 -1.52
N MET A 144 -10.09 3.31 -0.95
CA MET A 144 -11.42 2.86 -1.35
C MET A 144 -12.47 3.49 -0.42
N PHE A 145 -13.58 3.92 -1.00
CA PHE A 145 -14.73 4.42 -0.26
C PHE A 145 -15.99 3.69 -0.70
N TYR A 146 -16.80 3.30 0.26
CA TYR A 146 -18.04 2.59 0.02
C TYR A 146 -19.18 3.23 0.81
N THR A 147 -20.30 3.51 0.13
CA THR A 147 -21.56 3.87 0.79
C THR A 147 -22.40 2.61 0.94
N LYS A 148 -22.75 2.26 2.18
CA LYS A 148 -23.55 1.08 2.49
C LYS A 148 -24.93 1.23 1.87
N LYS A 149 -25.39 0.17 1.20
CA LYS A 149 -26.70 0.10 0.57
C LYS A 149 -27.69 -0.58 1.51
N ALA A 150 -28.97 -0.29 1.32
CA ALA A 150 -30.06 -0.89 2.11
C ALA A 150 -30.13 -2.42 1.98
N GLY A 151 -29.64 -2.98 0.86
CA GLY A 151 -29.59 -4.43 0.62
C GLY A 151 -28.40 -5.15 1.24
N ASP A 152 -27.37 -4.42 1.70
CA ASP A 152 -26.16 -5.05 2.23
C ASP A 152 -26.47 -5.65 3.61
N SER A 153 -26.06 -6.90 3.81
CA SER A 153 -26.35 -7.63 5.04
C SER A 153 -25.65 -7.01 6.26
N SER A 154 -26.31 -7.01 7.42
CA SER A 154 -25.68 -6.61 8.69
C SER A 154 -24.98 -7.80 9.34
N GLY A 155 -23.89 -7.55 10.07
CA GLY A 155 -23.13 -8.55 10.81
C GLY A 155 -21.63 -8.34 10.64
N THR A 156 -20.87 -9.42 10.81
CA THR A 156 -19.40 -9.41 10.64
C THR A 156 -19.02 -9.30 9.17
N TRP A 157 -18.50 -8.15 8.75
CA TRP A 157 -17.97 -7.94 7.41
C TRP A 157 -16.51 -8.36 7.33
N LYS A 158 -15.97 -8.46 6.10
CA LYS A 158 -14.55 -8.76 5.86
C LYS A 158 -13.91 -7.63 5.05
N ALA A 159 -12.97 -6.91 5.67
CA ALA A 159 -12.19 -5.86 5.02
C ALA A 159 -10.77 -6.38 4.75
N GLN A 160 -10.52 -6.80 3.52
CA GLN A 160 -9.33 -7.53 3.10
C GLN A 160 -8.32 -6.60 2.41
N PHE A 161 -7.05 -6.91 2.64
CA PHE A 161 -5.88 -6.25 2.10
C PHE A 161 -4.96 -7.33 1.56
N VAL A 162 -4.79 -7.36 0.23
CA VAL A 162 -4.08 -8.42 -0.47
C VAL A 162 -2.87 -7.83 -1.21
N SER A 163 -1.70 -8.41 -0.97
CA SER A 163 -0.44 -8.07 -1.65
C SER A 163 0.25 -9.33 -2.14
N THR A 164 0.70 -9.34 -3.40
CA THR A 164 1.53 -10.42 -3.97
C THR A 164 3.01 -10.24 -3.68
N GLU A 165 3.39 -9.04 -3.25
CA GLU A 165 4.77 -8.63 -3.00
C GLU A 165 5.11 -8.74 -1.52
N THR A 166 6.40 -8.69 -1.18
CA THR A 166 6.89 -8.80 0.21
C THR A 166 6.90 -7.46 0.96
N TYR A 167 6.27 -6.42 0.41
CA TYR A 167 6.35 -5.07 0.97
C TYR A 167 5.62 -4.88 2.30
N LYS A 168 6.09 -3.89 3.06
CA LYS A 168 5.51 -3.47 4.33
C LYS A 168 4.40 -2.45 4.15
N TRP A 169 3.20 -2.80 4.60
CA TRP A 169 2.03 -1.94 4.57
C TRP A 169 1.47 -1.70 5.97
N GLN A 170 1.07 -0.47 6.24
CA GLN A 170 0.17 -0.13 7.33
C GLN A 170 -1.25 -0.01 6.78
N LEU A 171 -2.19 -0.76 7.36
CA LEU A 171 -3.53 -0.98 6.86
C LEU A 171 -4.55 -0.23 7.70
N TYR A 172 -5.54 0.35 7.04
CA TYR A 172 -6.51 1.23 7.68
C TYR A 172 -7.92 0.91 7.21
N TYR A 173 -8.83 0.79 8.18
CA TYR A 173 -10.26 0.64 7.95
C TYR A 173 -11.04 1.61 8.84
N ALA A 174 -11.99 2.33 8.26
CA ALA A 174 -12.91 3.20 8.99
C ALA A 174 -14.36 2.91 8.57
N HIS A 175 -15.29 3.03 9.50
CA HIS A 175 -16.71 3.19 9.15
C HIS A 175 -17.36 4.34 9.91
N TYR A 176 -18.45 4.86 9.36
CA TYR A 176 -19.13 6.05 9.87
C TYR A 176 -20.61 5.77 10.05
N TYR A 177 -21.11 6.10 11.24
CA TYR A 177 -22.52 5.93 11.59
C TYR A 177 -23.34 7.09 11.01
N ASN A 178 -24.50 6.78 10.42
CA ASN A 178 -25.45 7.71 9.82
C ASN A 178 -24.92 8.58 8.67
N ALA A 179 -23.71 8.30 8.15
CA ALA A 179 -23.10 9.03 7.06
C ALA A 179 -23.30 8.27 5.74
N ASN A 180 -24.25 8.69 4.90
CA ASN A 180 -24.60 7.98 3.66
C ASN A 180 -24.00 8.63 2.39
N ALA A 181 -23.06 9.56 2.55
CA ALA A 181 -22.38 10.22 1.43
C ALA A 181 -20.96 10.61 1.83
N ARG A 182 -20.03 10.63 0.87
CA ARG A 182 -18.64 11.04 1.11
C ARG A 182 -18.54 12.42 1.75
N SER A 183 -19.38 13.37 1.35
CA SER A 183 -19.42 14.73 1.89
C SER A 183 -19.87 14.83 3.36
N SER A 184 -20.43 13.75 3.92
CA SER A 184 -20.85 13.67 5.33
C SER A 184 -19.79 13.06 6.25
N VAL A 185 -18.70 12.56 5.69
CA VAL A 185 -17.59 11.95 6.42
C VAL A 185 -16.49 13.00 6.64
N PRO A 186 -15.78 13.01 7.77
CA PRO A 186 -14.65 13.90 7.96
C PRO A 186 -13.62 13.80 6.83
N MET A 187 -13.11 14.96 6.41
CA MET A 187 -12.05 15.04 5.41
C MET A 187 -10.66 14.78 6.02
N THR A 188 -10.54 14.81 7.36
CA THR A 188 -9.28 14.51 8.05
C THR A 188 -9.47 13.66 9.28
N GLU A 189 -8.62 12.64 9.41
CA GLU A 189 -8.61 11.69 10.53
C GLU A 189 -7.16 11.21 10.75
N ASP A 190 -6.69 11.18 12.00
CA ASP A 190 -5.39 10.62 12.40
C ASP A 190 -4.17 11.03 11.54
N GLY A 191 -4.08 12.31 11.17
CA GLY A 191 -3.00 12.80 10.32
C GLY A 191 -3.14 12.42 8.84
N PHE A 192 -4.33 12.03 8.39
CA PHE A 192 -4.64 11.81 6.99
C PHE A 192 -5.65 12.82 6.49
N TYR A 193 -5.45 13.33 5.28
CA TYR A 193 -6.38 14.17 4.53
C TYR A 193 -6.92 13.39 3.33
N PHE A 194 -8.24 13.28 3.26
CA PHE A 194 -8.95 12.56 2.21
C PHE A 194 -9.46 13.55 1.18
N GLY A 195 -8.69 13.69 0.11
CA GLY A 195 -8.96 14.61 -0.98
C GLY A 195 -9.85 14.01 -2.08
N ASP A 196 -9.91 14.76 -3.19
CA ASP A 196 -10.63 14.38 -4.39
C ASP A 196 -9.99 13.17 -5.09
N ASN A 197 -10.71 12.57 -6.04
CA ASN A 197 -10.23 11.45 -6.87
C ASN A 197 -9.65 10.27 -6.08
N ASN A 198 -10.20 10.01 -4.89
CA ASN A 198 -9.79 8.93 -4.00
C ASN A 198 -8.32 9.07 -3.53
N ARG A 199 -7.81 10.30 -3.43
CA ARG A 199 -6.49 10.58 -2.86
C ARG A 199 -6.54 10.64 -1.34
N VAL A 200 -5.61 9.98 -0.69
CA VAL A 200 -5.33 10.15 0.74
C VAL A 200 -3.90 10.66 0.89
N TYR A 201 -3.73 11.66 1.74
CA TYR A 201 -2.44 12.29 2.01
C TYR A 201 -2.17 12.26 3.51
N GLN A 202 -1.05 11.69 3.90
CA GLN A 202 -0.53 11.70 5.24
C GLN A 202 0.18 13.02 5.52
N PHE A 203 -0.11 13.61 6.68
CA PHE A 203 0.57 14.77 7.22
C PHE A 203 0.83 14.59 8.71
N SER A 204 1.85 15.28 9.23
CA SER A 204 2.04 15.33 10.67
C SER A 204 1.30 16.50 11.29
N VAL A 205 0.66 16.23 12.43
CA VAL A 205 0.09 17.26 13.33
C VAL A 205 1.12 17.82 14.31
N ALA A 206 2.24 17.12 14.49
CA ALA A 206 3.40 17.73 15.14
C ALA A 206 3.94 18.78 14.18
N GLU A 207 4.26 19.99 14.68
CA GLU A 207 4.77 21.08 13.84
C GLU A 207 5.88 20.58 12.93
N SER A 208 5.56 20.39 11.65
CA SER A 208 6.52 19.95 10.66
C SER A 208 7.33 21.16 10.25
N TYR A 209 8.54 21.24 10.79
CA TYR A 209 9.59 22.08 10.28
C TYR A 209 9.89 21.63 8.85
N ARG A 210 9.25 22.23 7.84
CA ARG A 210 9.95 22.42 6.55
C ARG A 210 11.29 22.99 6.95
N LEU A 211 12.36 22.25 6.67
CA LEU A 211 13.67 22.76 7.00
C LEU A 211 13.87 23.92 6.02
N ASN A 212 13.89 25.16 6.53
CA ASN A 212 14.23 26.33 5.72
C ASN A 212 15.73 26.31 5.29
N SER A 213 16.35 25.12 5.24
CA SER A 213 17.63 24.89 4.61
C SER A 213 17.46 24.92 3.11
N LEU A 214 18.55 25.28 2.41
CA LEU A 214 18.63 25.07 0.98
C LEU A 214 18.47 23.56 0.71
N PRO A 215 17.65 23.16 -0.27
CA PRO A 215 17.56 21.77 -0.65
C PRO A 215 18.94 21.22 -1.05
N PRO A 216 19.17 19.92 -0.84
CA PRO A 216 20.36 19.26 -1.35
C PRO A 216 20.44 19.43 -2.88
N GLU A 217 21.65 19.64 -3.39
CA GLU A 217 21.87 19.81 -4.83
C GLU A 217 21.53 18.54 -5.61
N VAL A 218 21.84 17.37 -5.03
CA VAL A 218 21.58 16.04 -5.61
C VAL A 218 21.21 15.09 -4.48
N VAL A 219 20.25 14.19 -4.74
CA VAL A 219 19.83 13.13 -3.81
C VAL A 219 19.96 11.74 -4.41
N ASP A 220 20.36 10.76 -3.59
CA ASP A 220 20.25 9.33 -3.90
C ASP A 220 18.87 8.76 -3.48
N MET A 221 18.62 7.45 -3.68
CA MET A 221 17.34 6.81 -3.35
C MET A 221 16.99 6.94 -1.86
N THR A 222 17.98 6.75 -0.99
CA THR A 222 17.82 6.83 0.47
C THR A 222 17.49 8.26 0.91
N GLN A 223 18.23 9.24 0.39
CA GLN A 223 18.02 10.65 0.66
C GLN A 223 16.68 11.15 0.11
N LEU A 224 16.27 10.64 -1.05
CA LEU A 224 14.97 10.95 -1.63
C LEU A 224 13.83 10.38 -0.78
N ASN A 225 13.91 9.11 -0.35
CA ASN A 225 12.93 8.52 0.54
C ASN A 225 12.81 9.31 1.85
N ALA A 226 13.95 9.74 2.40
CA ALA A 226 14.00 10.56 3.60
C ALA A 226 13.35 11.95 3.44
N GLN A 227 13.05 12.43 2.21
CA GLN A 227 12.28 13.66 2.01
C GLN A 227 10.83 13.54 2.47
N PHE A 228 10.28 12.32 2.43
CA PHE A 228 8.89 11.99 2.79
C PHE A 228 8.77 11.52 4.25
N ILE A 229 9.78 11.76 5.08
CA ILE A 229 9.76 11.42 6.51
C ILE A 229 9.82 12.72 7.31
N ASN A 230 8.81 12.95 8.14
CA ASN A 230 8.78 14.10 9.02
C ASN A 230 9.82 13.96 10.13
N PRO A 231 10.79 14.89 10.26
CA PRO A 231 11.86 14.75 11.24
C PRO A 231 11.40 14.87 12.70
N ALA A 232 10.23 15.45 12.95
CA ALA A 232 9.73 15.69 14.31
C ALA A 232 9.21 14.40 14.99
N ASP A 233 8.58 13.51 14.23
CA ASP A 233 7.95 12.29 14.75
C ASP A 233 8.36 11.01 14.00
N GLY A 234 9.14 11.13 12.92
CA GLY A 234 9.60 10.01 12.10
C GLY A 234 8.50 9.38 11.24
N LYS A 235 7.32 10.00 11.13
CA LYS A 235 6.21 9.47 10.31
C LYS A 235 6.43 9.80 8.83
N THR A 236 5.93 8.91 7.97
CA THR A 236 5.78 9.18 6.54
C THR A 236 4.79 10.31 6.30
N VAL A 237 5.05 11.16 5.31
CA VAL A 237 4.23 12.32 4.95
C VAL A 237 4.23 12.56 3.45
N ASP A 238 3.18 13.22 2.96
CA ASP A 238 2.94 13.53 1.55
C ASP A 238 3.37 14.95 1.16
N TYR A 239 4.45 15.43 1.77
CA TYR A 239 5.11 16.69 1.43
C TYR A 239 6.62 16.51 1.59
N LEU A 240 7.41 17.25 0.80
CA LEU A 240 8.86 17.16 0.88
C LEU A 240 9.37 18.12 1.96
N LYS A 241 10.32 17.64 2.78
CA LYS A 241 10.86 18.46 3.89
C LYS A 241 11.79 19.59 3.42
N ASP A 242 12.53 19.39 2.33
CA ASP A 242 13.55 20.33 1.82
C ASP A 242 13.13 21.01 0.50
N PHE A 243 12.09 20.53 -0.18
CA PHE A 243 11.64 21.03 -1.48
C PHE A 243 10.22 21.58 -1.41
N ASN A 244 9.92 22.55 -2.28
CA ASN A 244 8.59 23.11 -2.46
C ASN A 244 8.07 22.78 -3.86
N ALA A 245 6.74 22.81 -4.03
CA ALA A 245 6.14 22.80 -5.35
C ALA A 245 6.75 23.88 -6.28
N GLY A 246 7.20 23.45 -7.46
CA GLY A 246 7.92 24.26 -8.43
C GLY A 246 9.45 24.15 -8.36
N ASP A 247 10.00 23.53 -7.32
CA ASP A 247 11.42 23.17 -7.26
C ASP A 247 11.71 21.93 -8.14
N GLN A 248 12.99 21.65 -8.34
CA GLN A 248 13.47 20.44 -9.02
C GLN A 248 14.28 19.58 -8.05
N VAL A 249 14.08 18.27 -8.14
CA VAL A 249 14.91 17.27 -7.46
C VAL A 249 15.86 16.68 -8.49
N HIS A 250 17.17 16.86 -8.28
CA HIS A 250 18.17 16.14 -9.06
C HIS A 250 18.51 14.83 -8.34
N PHE A 251 18.17 13.72 -8.98
CA PHE A 251 18.44 12.39 -8.50
C PHE A 251 19.70 11.83 -9.15
N SER A 252 20.59 11.23 -8.36
CA SER A 252 21.76 10.50 -8.86
C SER A 252 22.06 9.31 -7.98
N ASP A 253 21.98 8.10 -8.54
CA ASP A 253 22.27 6.87 -7.79
C ASP A 253 22.85 5.78 -8.69
N ILE A 254 23.47 4.78 -8.07
CA ILE A 254 24.08 3.62 -8.75
C ILE A 254 22.99 2.58 -9.00
N ILE A 255 22.87 2.16 -10.27
CA ILE A 255 21.98 1.05 -10.65
C ILE A 255 22.56 -0.25 -10.08
N ILE A 256 21.85 -0.90 -9.15
CA ILE A 256 22.32 -2.16 -8.56
C ILE A 256 21.92 -3.38 -9.40
N ASP A 257 20.81 -3.29 -10.11
CA ASP A 257 20.33 -4.28 -11.07
C ASP A 257 19.45 -3.60 -12.11
N ILE A 258 19.31 -4.22 -13.29
CA ILE A 258 18.48 -3.71 -14.37
C ILE A 258 17.86 -4.87 -15.16
N SER A 259 16.56 -4.78 -15.45
CA SER A 259 15.84 -5.83 -16.17
C SER A 259 14.81 -5.24 -17.13
N TYR A 260 14.57 -5.93 -18.24
CA TYR A 260 13.54 -5.57 -19.21
C TYR A 260 12.45 -6.64 -19.25
N ASP A 261 11.19 -6.22 -19.13
CA ASP A 261 10.01 -7.07 -19.34
C ASP A 261 9.37 -6.76 -20.69
N ALA A 262 9.41 -7.74 -21.60
CA ALA A 262 8.85 -7.60 -22.95
C ALA A 262 7.32 -7.61 -22.99
N THR A 263 6.65 -8.06 -21.93
CA THR A 263 5.19 -8.05 -21.80
C THR A 263 4.69 -6.67 -21.45
N GLU A 264 5.41 -6.01 -20.54
CA GLU A 264 5.13 -4.64 -20.09
C GLU A 264 5.73 -3.58 -21.01
N ASP A 265 6.69 -3.96 -21.88
CA ASP A 265 7.53 -3.06 -22.67
C ASP A 265 8.18 -1.99 -21.78
N ALA A 266 8.83 -2.45 -20.71
CA ALA A 266 9.41 -1.58 -19.70
C ALA A 266 10.73 -2.12 -19.15
N THR A 267 11.66 -1.21 -18.86
CA THR A 267 12.91 -1.48 -18.16
C THR A 267 12.79 -1.03 -16.71
N THR A 268 13.10 -1.93 -15.77
CA THR A 268 13.19 -1.63 -14.34
C THR A 268 14.64 -1.39 -13.96
N PHE A 269 14.91 -0.23 -13.35
CA PHE A 269 16.17 0.09 -12.68
C PHE A 269 15.99 -0.13 -11.19
N TYR A 270 16.89 -0.91 -10.58
CA TYR A 270 16.87 -1.15 -9.15
C TYR A 270 17.92 -0.30 -8.44
N PHE A 271 17.52 0.27 -7.31
CA PHE A 271 18.36 1.04 -6.39
C PHE A 271 18.24 0.45 -4.98
N THR A 272 19.24 0.68 -4.14
CA THR A 272 19.15 0.31 -2.72
C THR A 272 18.58 1.49 -1.92
N GLU A 273 17.58 1.24 -1.08
CA GLU A 273 17.24 2.12 0.04
C GLU A 273 17.92 1.56 1.29
N ASP A 274 18.95 2.27 1.77
CA ASP A 274 19.87 1.76 2.80
C ASP A 274 19.27 1.78 4.21
N THR A 275 18.24 2.60 4.46
CA THR A 275 17.61 2.70 5.80
C THR A 275 16.86 1.42 6.15
N TYR A 276 16.16 0.86 5.17
CA TYR A 276 15.33 -0.33 5.30
C TYR A 276 15.98 -1.58 4.72
N GLU A 277 17.15 -1.45 4.06
CA GLU A 277 17.87 -2.51 3.36
C GLU A 277 17.02 -3.16 2.25
N GLU A 278 16.23 -2.35 1.54
CA GLU A 278 15.28 -2.78 0.51
C GLU A 278 15.73 -2.33 -0.89
N ASN A 279 15.38 -3.13 -1.90
CA ASN A 279 15.64 -2.77 -3.30
C ASN A 279 14.40 -2.17 -3.93
N ILE A 280 14.52 -0.95 -4.46
CA ILE A 280 13.43 -0.19 -5.06
C ILE A 280 13.53 -0.21 -6.57
N GLY A 281 12.48 -0.68 -7.24
CA GLY A 281 12.41 -0.82 -8.69
C GLY A 281 11.65 0.33 -9.35
N TRP A 282 12.31 1.08 -10.23
CA TRP A 282 11.73 2.18 -10.99
C TRP A 282 11.65 1.82 -12.48
N LYS A 283 10.45 1.94 -13.06
CA LYS A 283 10.14 1.48 -14.42
C LYS A 283 10.06 2.64 -15.41
N PHE A 284 10.71 2.47 -16.55
CA PHE A 284 10.60 3.37 -17.70
C PHE A 284 10.23 2.59 -18.96
N ALA A 285 9.55 3.25 -19.88
CA ALA A 285 9.10 2.65 -21.13
C ALA A 285 10.27 2.20 -22.03
N GLY A 286 10.07 1.06 -22.70
CA GLY A 286 10.97 0.50 -23.68
C GLY A 286 12.14 -0.29 -23.10
N ASN A 287 12.92 -0.90 -23.99
CA ASN A 287 14.15 -1.60 -23.65
C ASN A 287 15.35 -0.63 -23.60
N LEU A 288 15.93 -0.46 -22.42
CA LEU A 288 17.04 0.46 -22.16
C LEU A 288 18.37 -0.27 -21.86
N LEU A 289 18.40 -1.60 -22.01
CA LEU A 289 19.59 -2.42 -21.68
C LEU A 289 20.80 -2.18 -22.61
N ASP A 290 20.59 -1.58 -23.78
CA ASP A 290 21.69 -1.17 -24.67
C ASP A 290 22.33 0.16 -24.24
N GLN A 291 21.69 0.91 -23.34
CA GLN A 291 22.11 2.24 -22.88
C GLN A 291 22.65 2.21 -21.45
N TYR A 292 22.17 1.28 -20.62
CA TYR A 292 22.49 1.21 -19.19
C TYR A 292 22.82 -0.21 -18.74
N SER A 293 23.62 -0.31 -17.69
CA SER A 293 23.99 -1.56 -17.03
C SER A 293 24.08 -1.37 -15.51
N ALA A 294 23.99 -2.48 -14.77
CA ALA A 294 24.28 -2.46 -13.35
C ALA A 294 25.71 -1.94 -13.09
N GLY A 295 25.84 -1.03 -12.13
CA GLY A 295 27.06 -0.30 -11.82
C GLY A 295 27.16 1.08 -12.48
N ASP A 296 26.30 1.40 -13.45
CA ASP A 296 26.21 2.75 -14.00
C ASP A 296 25.53 3.70 -13.01
N VAL A 297 25.87 4.98 -13.09
CA VAL A 297 25.18 6.05 -12.35
C VAL A 297 24.03 6.57 -13.20
N LEU A 298 22.81 6.46 -12.70
CA LEU A 298 21.64 7.07 -13.33
C LEU A 298 21.41 8.47 -12.76
N ASN A 299 21.34 9.47 -13.63
CA ASN A 299 21.01 10.85 -13.28
C ASN A 299 19.64 11.20 -13.85
N LEU A 300 18.75 11.71 -13.02
CA LEU A 300 17.40 12.12 -13.40
C LEU A 300 17.07 13.46 -12.74
N THR A 301 16.21 14.26 -13.37
CA THR A 301 15.66 15.48 -12.79
C THR A 301 14.14 15.39 -12.78
N PHE A 302 13.56 15.63 -11.61
CA PHE A 302 12.13 15.57 -11.37
C PHE A 302 11.58 16.93 -10.97
N ASP A 303 10.44 17.31 -11.52
CA ASP A 303 9.71 18.49 -11.07
C ASP A 303 8.87 18.16 -9.83
N VAL A 304 8.92 19.04 -8.82
CA VAL A 304 8.09 18.92 -7.62
C VAL A 304 6.73 19.56 -7.90
N LEU A 305 5.67 18.76 -7.83
CA LEU A 305 4.31 19.17 -8.14
C LEU A 305 3.48 19.38 -6.87
N ASN A 306 2.62 20.41 -6.88
CA ASN A 306 1.54 20.51 -5.90
C ASN A 306 0.41 19.55 -6.29
N VAL A 307 0.16 18.55 -5.45
CA VAL A 307 -0.86 17.53 -5.69
C VAL A 307 -2.08 17.68 -4.78
N GLY A 308 -2.07 18.61 -3.83
CA GLY A 308 -3.17 18.85 -2.93
C GLY A 308 -2.89 19.99 -1.95
N ASN A 309 -3.94 20.58 -1.39
CA ASN A 309 -3.81 21.62 -0.38
C ASN A 309 -4.86 21.40 0.72
N TYR A 310 -4.45 21.52 1.98
CA TYR A 310 -5.36 21.44 3.11
C TYR A 310 -4.89 22.31 4.27
N GLN A 311 -5.72 23.26 4.70
CA GLN A 311 -5.47 24.14 5.86
C GLN A 311 -4.06 24.79 5.88
N GLY A 312 -3.54 25.18 4.72
CA GLY A 312 -2.22 25.79 4.59
C GLY A 312 -1.06 24.79 4.41
N ILE A 313 -1.32 23.48 4.52
CA ILE A 313 -0.40 22.42 4.12
C ILE A 313 -0.52 22.23 2.62
N THR A 314 0.62 22.27 1.92
CA THR A 314 0.73 21.88 0.52
C THR A 314 1.27 20.45 0.47
N PHE A 315 0.55 19.57 -0.20
CA PHE A 315 0.99 18.22 -0.50
C PHE A 315 1.74 18.20 -1.82
N GLU A 316 2.86 17.48 -1.84
CA GLU A 316 3.79 17.46 -2.96
C GLU A 316 4.10 16.04 -3.41
N SER A 317 4.40 15.91 -4.69
CA SER A 317 4.82 14.66 -5.34
C SER A 317 5.82 14.99 -6.44
N LEU A 318 6.52 14.00 -6.95
CA LEU A 318 7.35 14.17 -8.14
C LEU A 318 6.51 13.92 -9.39
N ASP A 319 6.75 14.66 -10.46
CA ASP A 319 6.14 14.43 -11.76
C ASP A 319 6.25 12.97 -12.24
N TYR A 320 7.40 12.33 -12.01
CA TYR A 320 7.62 10.91 -12.26
C TYR A 320 6.68 10.01 -11.44
N PHE A 321 6.40 10.36 -10.18
CA PHE A 321 5.49 9.59 -9.32
C PHE A 321 4.05 9.69 -9.82
N GLU A 322 3.66 10.88 -10.29
CA GLU A 322 2.36 11.13 -10.88
C GLU A 322 2.20 10.43 -12.24
N ALA A 323 3.28 10.33 -13.04
CA ALA A 323 3.30 9.55 -14.27
C ALA A 323 3.17 8.04 -13.99
N ALA A 324 3.88 7.51 -12.99
CA ALA A 324 3.75 6.13 -12.54
C ALA A 324 2.32 5.83 -12.03
N TYR A 325 1.72 6.77 -11.30
CA TYR A 325 0.33 6.68 -10.90
C TYR A 325 -0.63 6.64 -12.11
N ALA A 326 -0.40 7.48 -13.12
CA ALA A 326 -1.21 7.47 -14.33
C ALA A 326 -1.10 6.13 -15.08
N HIS A 327 0.08 5.51 -15.09
CA HIS A 327 0.28 4.18 -15.67
C HIS A 327 -0.63 3.13 -15.01
N ASN A 328 -0.77 3.16 -13.69
CA ASN A 328 -1.68 2.28 -12.95
C ASN A 328 -3.16 2.43 -13.38
N ASN A 329 -3.51 3.54 -14.02
CA ASN A 329 -4.82 3.81 -14.61
C ASN A 329 -4.87 3.58 -16.13
N GLY A 330 -3.89 2.84 -16.68
CA GLY A 330 -3.83 2.43 -18.08
C GLY A 330 -3.01 3.33 -19.00
N ALA A 331 -2.26 4.31 -18.48
CA ALA A 331 -1.29 5.07 -19.27
C ALA A 331 -0.03 4.24 -19.57
N ALA A 332 0.81 4.70 -20.48
CA ALA A 332 2.13 4.10 -20.71
C ALA A 332 3.07 4.38 -19.52
N TYR A 333 4.13 3.57 -19.37
CA TYR A 333 5.22 3.92 -18.47
C TYR A 333 5.88 5.24 -18.88
N PRO A 334 6.43 6.00 -17.92
CA PRO A 334 7.18 7.23 -18.21
C PRO A 334 8.39 6.96 -19.13
N ASN A 335 8.70 7.88 -20.05
CA ASN A 335 9.93 7.77 -20.84
C ASN A 335 11.10 8.32 -20.04
N ILE A 336 12.25 7.65 -20.07
CA ILE A 336 13.42 8.11 -19.32
C ILE A 336 13.93 9.46 -19.82
N GLN A 337 13.75 9.77 -21.11
CA GLN A 337 14.18 11.04 -21.72
C GLN A 337 13.41 12.25 -21.20
N ASP A 338 12.23 12.05 -20.59
CA ASP A 338 11.46 13.15 -20.01
C ASP A 338 12.15 13.72 -18.74
N TYR A 339 13.12 12.99 -18.17
CA TYR A 339 13.80 13.32 -16.91
C TYR A 339 15.32 13.48 -17.05
N GLN A 340 15.85 13.57 -18.28
CA GLN A 340 17.30 13.65 -18.55
C GLN A 340 17.81 15.04 -18.90
#